data_AF-A0A822BRN9-F1
#
_entry.id   AF-A0A822BRN9-F1
#
_cell.length_a   1.000
_cell.length_b   1.000
_cell.length_c   1.000
_cell.angle_alpha   90.00
_cell.angle_beta   90.00
_cell.angle_gamma   90.00
#
_symmetry.space_group_name_H-M   'P 1'
#
loop_
_entity.id
_entity.type
_entity.pdbx_description
1 polymer ?
#
loop_
_entity_poly.entity_id
_entity_poly.type
_entity_poly.pdbx_seq_one_letter_code
_entity_poly.pdbx_strand_id
1 'polypeptide(L)'
;MGVSSSPIYLTVYKKDIQEDLTLIDLPGITRNAVGDQPENIYENIVDLITNYIKKPTAIVLHVIPASEDFTNSESMKISKNYDPNGDRQLIVVSKIDKYDKGIGDKLQGIGPGSMALKLGCVAVLNRTPEQIEDDVPFYKMRQLEQQFFQLNKAFQLIPVEYLGCEQLIKRLVSIQQARIRSTLPGILDELKNQIKQKKSELKNMPPAVTSEMECWTLYSNLIKKYRDLIYARVHGV
;
A
#
# COMPACT_ATOMS: atom_id res chain seq x y z
N MET A 1 22.12 13.29 1.70
CA MET A 1 20.73 13.21 1.16
C MET A 1 20.21 11.81 1.45
N GLY A 2 18.96 11.65 1.88
CA GLY A 2 18.43 10.36 2.30
C GLY A 2 16.96 10.19 1.93
N VAL A 3 16.37 9.06 2.31
CA VAL A 3 14.95 8.80 2.13
C VAL A 3 14.17 9.51 3.24
N SER A 4 13.15 10.28 2.86
CA SER A 4 12.23 10.94 3.79
C SER A 4 10.93 10.16 3.90
N SER A 5 10.36 10.11 5.10
CA SER A 5 9.03 9.56 5.34
C SER A 5 7.90 10.54 5.01
N SER A 6 8.22 11.82 4.73
CA SER A 6 7.24 12.83 4.34
C SER A 6 6.72 12.55 2.92
N PRO A 7 5.42 12.28 2.75
CA PRO A 7 4.86 11.96 1.44
C PRO A 7 4.67 13.22 0.58
N ILE A 8 4.74 13.04 -0.74
CA ILE A 8 4.29 14.03 -1.73
C ILE A 8 2.90 13.61 -2.20
N TYR A 9 1.93 14.53 -2.10
CA TYR A 9 0.56 14.30 -2.55
C TYR A 9 0.38 14.86 -3.96
N LEU A 10 -0.06 14.01 -4.88
CA LEU A 10 -0.41 14.38 -6.25
C LEU A 10 -1.82 13.89 -6.57
N THR A 11 -2.68 14.82 -6.99
CA THR A 11 -4.05 14.51 -7.44
C THR A 11 -4.16 14.88 -8.90
N VAL A 12 -4.48 13.89 -9.75
CA VAL A 12 -4.63 14.09 -11.19
C VAL A 12 -6.08 13.84 -11.58
N TYR A 13 -6.71 14.83 -12.19
CA TYR A 13 -8.07 14.73 -12.70
C TYR A 13 -8.06 14.57 -14.22
N LYS A 14 -8.82 13.59 -14.72
CA LYS A 14 -9.00 13.38 -16.17
C LYS A 14 -10.47 13.11 -16.46
N LYS A 15 -11.03 13.87 -17.41
CA LYS A 15 -12.46 13.85 -17.75
C LYS A 15 -13.00 12.49 -18.22
N ASP A 16 -12.13 11.67 -18.82
CA ASP A 16 -12.50 10.39 -19.46
C ASP A 16 -12.07 9.16 -18.64
N ILE A 17 -11.68 9.33 -17.38
CA ILE A 17 -11.42 8.22 -16.46
C ILE A 17 -12.55 8.24 -15.42
N GLN A 18 -13.35 7.17 -15.38
CA GLN A 18 -14.49 7.06 -14.46
C GLN A 18 -14.08 6.42 -13.12
N GLU A 19 -12.91 5.80 -13.10
CA GLU A 19 -12.43 4.99 -12.00
C GLU A 19 -11.38 5.74 -11.17
N ASP A 20 -11.68 5.90 -9.89
CA ASP A 20 -10.70 6.42 -8.93
C ASP A 20 -9.67 5.32 -8.60
N LEU A 21 -8.39 5.67 -8.72
CA LEU A 21 -7.29 4.81 -8.31
C LEU A 21 -6.31 5.62 -7.46
N THR A 22 -6.17 5.21 -6.20
CA THR A 22 -5.09 5.71 -5.33
C THR A 22 -3.90 4.76 -5.37
N LEU A 23 -2.72 5.30 -5.67
CA LEU A 23 -1.43 4.59 -5.66
C LEU A 23 -0.47 5.29 -4.69
N ILE A 24 0.40 4.51 -4.08
CA ILE A 24 1.51 5.00 -3.25
C ILE A 24 2.78 4.46 -3.90
N ASP A 25 3.56 5.37 -4.48
CA ASP A 25 4.88 5.02 -5.01
C ASP A 25 5.91 5.05 -3.87
N LEU A 26 6.77 4.05 -3.82
CA LEU A 26 7.75 3.86 -2.76
C LEU A 26 9.15 3.80 -3.38
N PRO A 27 10.20 4.25 -2.66
CA PRO A 27 11.56 4.18 -3.18
C PRO A 27 11.96 2.77 -3.60
N GLY A 28 12.68 2.67 -4.72
CA GLY A 28 13.26 1.40 -5.16
C GLY A 28 14.24 0.82 -4.14
N ILE A 29 14.22 -0.50 -3.97
CA ILE A 29 15.09 -1.19 -3.01
C ILE A 29 16.53 -1.20 -3.56
N THR A 30 17.46 -0.55 -2.87
CA THR A 30 18.91 -0.60 -3.15
C THR A 30 19.68 -1.06 -1.92
N ARG A 31 20.64 -1.98 -2.13
CA ARG A 31 21.53 -2.47 -1.06
C ARG A 31 22.77 -1.59 -0.86
N ASN A 32 23.18 -0.88 -1.90
CA ASN A 32 24.42 -0.10 -1.89
C ASN A 32 24.08 1.39 -1.81
N ALA A 33 24.71 2.07 -0.86
CA ALA A 33 24.71 3.53 -0.83
C ALA A 33 25.49 4.05 -2.04
N VAL A 34 24.95 5.07 -2.70
CA VAL A 34 25.61 5.75 -3.83
C VAL A 34 25.70 7.24 -3.54
N GLY A 35 26.88 7.83 -3.77
CA GLY A 35 27.13 9.24 -3.51
C GLY A 35 27.00 9.59 -2.02
N ASP A 36 26.24 10.64 -1.72
CA ASP A 36 26.07 11.17 -0.35
C ASP A 36 24.91 10.50 0.43
N GLN A 37 24.63 9.24 0.13
CA GLN A 37 23.63 8.44 0.84
C GLN A 37 24.23 7.82 2.12
N PRO A 38 23.44 7.71 3.20
CA PRO A 38 23.92 7.08 4.42
C PRO A 38 24.11 5.57 4.23
N GLU A 39 25.03 4.96 5.00
CA GLU A 39 25.31 3.52 4.92
C GLU A 39 24.07 2.66 5.22
N ASN A 40 23.16 3.15 6.08
CA ASN A 40 21.92 2.46 6.44
C ASN A 40 20.74 2.75 5.48
N ILE A 41 21.01 3.22 4.26
CA ILE A 41 19.95 3.57 3.29
C ILE A 41 19.01 2.39 2.99
N TYR A 42 19.54 1.18 2.93
CA TYR A 42 18.75 -0.04 2.71
C TYR A 42 17.71 -0.23 3.82
N GLU A 43 18.14 -0.15 5.08
CA GLU A 43 17.27 -0.31 6.25
C GLU A 43 16.18 0.77 6.27
N ASN A 44 16.56 2.02 6.01
CA ASN A 44 15.61 3.14 5.95
C ASN A 44 14.53 2.92 4.86
N ILE A 45 14.91 2.40 3.70
CA ILE A 45 13.97 2.07 2.61
C ILE A 45 13.04 0.93 3.01
N VAL A 46 13.60 -0.14 3.58
CA VAL A 46 12.82 -1.31 4.02
C VAL A 46 11.83 -0.93 5.11
N ASP A 47 12.24 -0.10 6.07
CA ASP A 47 11.38 0.40 7.14
C ASP A 47 10.24 1.28 6.59
N LEU A 48 10.55 2.15 5.64
CA LEU A 48 9.55 2.96 4.96
C LEU A 48 8.53 2.07 4.24
N ILE A 49 8.99 1.12 3.41
CA ILE A 49 8.13 0.18 2.69
C ILE A 49 7.26 -0.60 3.68
N THR A 50 7.87 -1.13 4.73
CA THR A 50 7.22 -1.90 5.81
C THR A 50 6.06 -1.13 6.44
N ASN A 51 6.23 0.17 6.70
CA ASN A 51 5.19 1.00 7.29
C ASN A 51 3.91 1.10 6.43
N TYR A 52 4.02 0.95 5.11
CA TYR A 52 2.89 0.89 4.20
C TYR A 52 2.32 -0.52 4.08
N ILE A 53 3.17 -1.52 3.83
CA ILE A 53 2.71 -2.89 3.51
C ILE A 53 2.22 -3.69 4.72
N LYS A 54 2.63 -3.33 5.95
CA LYS A 54 2.19 -4.02 7.17
C LYS A 54 0.69 -3.87 7.44
N LYS A 55 0.06 -2.85 6.86
CA LYS A 55 -1.39 -2.61 7.00
C LYS A 55 -2.14 -3.72 6.23
N PRO A 56 -3.05 -4.47 6.86
CA PRO A 56 -3.75 -5.59 6.20
C PRO A 56 -4.68 -5.13 5.06
N THR A 57 -5.07 -3.85 5.07
CA THR A 57 -5.88 -3.22 4.02
C THR A 57 -5.08 -2.87 2.77
N ALA A 58 -3.75 -2.83 2.84
CA ALA A 58 -2.90 -2.46 1.71
C ALA A 58 -2.80 -3.60 0.69
N ILE A 59 -2.98 -3.26 -0.58
CA ILE A 59 -2.68 -4.13 -1.71
C ILE A 59 -1.22 -3.85 -2.11
N VAL A 60 -0.41 -4.90 -2.27
CA VAL A 60 1.00 -4.78 -2.61
C VAL A 60 1.18 -5.08 -4.10
N LEU A 61 1.68 -4.09 -4.84
CA LEU A 61 1.97 -4.20 -6.26
C LEU A 61 3.47 -4.42 -6.47
N HIS A 62 3.86 -5.61 -6.91
CA HIS A 62 5.26 -5.94 -7.20
C HIS A 62 5.57 -5.67 -8.66
N VAL A 63 6.49 -4.76 -8.96
CA VAL A 63 6.97 -4.55 -10.33
C VAL A 63 8.27 -5.32 -10.50
N ILE A 64 8.23 -6.39 -11.31
CA ILE A 64 9.36 -7.31 -11.48
C ILE A 64 9.68 -7.44 -12.98
N PRO A 65 10.94 -7.29 -13.41
CA PRO A 65 11.34 -7.58 -14.79
C PRO A 65 11.09 -9.05 -15.16
N ALA A 66 10.71 -9.29 -16.41
CA ALA A 66 10.45 -10.64 -16.92
C ALA A 66 11.65 -11.59 -16.75
N SER A 67 12.87 -11.06 -16.85
CA SER A 67 14.12 -11.81 -16.69
C SER A 67 14.39 -12.30 -15.27
N GLU A 68 13.75 -11.72 -14.25
CA GLU A 68 14.05 -12.01 -12.84
C GLU A 68 13.08 -13.03 -12.24
N ASP A 69 13.58 -13.97 -11.44
CA ASP A 69 12.76 -14.90 -10.68
C ASP A 69 11.87 -14.16 -9.67
N PHE A 70 10.55 -14.37 -9.74
CA PHE A 70 9.59 -13.69 -8.87
C PHE A 70 9.82 -14.07 -7.40
N THR A 71 10.09 -15.34 -7.13
CA THR A 71 10.25 -15.88 -5.78
C THR A 71 11.48 -15.33 -5.05
N ASN A 72 12.50 -14.94 -5.81
CA ASN A 72 13.77 -14.44 -5.30
C ASN A 72 13.87 -12.91 -5.27
N SER A 73 12.88 -12.21 -5.84
CA SER A 73 12.86 -10.75 -5.83
C SER A 73 12.79 -10.20 -4.39
N GLU A 74 13.52 -9.11 -4.14
CA GLU A 74 13.65 -8.54 -2.81
C GLU A 74 12.30 -8.03 -2.28
N SER A 75 11.49 -7.45 -3.16
CA SER A 75 10.14 -6.97 -2.81
C SER A 75 9.24 -8.12 -2.32
N MET A 76 9.33 -9.31 -2.92
CA MET A 76 8.57 -10.50 -2.49
C MET A 76 9.08 -11.07 -1.17
N LYS A 77 10.39 -11.04 -0.92
CA LYS A 77 10.94 -11.47 0.38
C LYS A 77 10.43 -10.59 1.52
N ILE A 78 10.40 -9.27 1.30
CA ILE A 78 9.90 -8.31 2.29
C ILE A 78 8.39 -8.49 2.52
N SER A 79 7.60 -8.64 1.45
CA SER A 79 6.13 -8.75 1.57
C SER A 79 5.66 -10.06 2.23
N LYS A 80 6.40 -11.17 2.05
CA LYS A 80 6.10 -12.46 2.70
C LYS A 80 6.03 -12.37 4.24
N ASN A 81 6.75 -11.44 4.85
CA ASN A 81 6.71 -11.23 6.30
C ASN A 81 5.34 -10.67 6.78
N TYR A 82 4.57 -10.05 5.88
CA TYR A 82 3.30 -9.38 6.21
C TYR A 82 2.08 -9.93 5.46
N ASP A 83 2.32 -10.76 4.44
CA ASP A 83 1.30 -11.48 3.67
C ASP A 83 1.91 -12.80 3.16
N PRO A 84 2.09 -13.79 4.04
CA PRO A 84 2.77 -15.06 3.71
C PRO A 84 2.00 -15.90 2.68
N ASN A 85 0.67 -15.73 2.63
CA ASN A 85 -0.20 -16.45 1.69
C ASN A 85 -0.32 -15.74 0.33
N GLY A 86 0.16 -14.51 0.20
CA GLY A 86 0.03 -13.73 -1.04
C GLY A 86 -1.42 -13.35 -1.37
N ASP A 87 -2.29 -13.18 -0.36
CA ASP A 87 -3.71 -12.89 -0.53
C ASP A 87 -3.97 -11.47 -1.08
N ARG A 88 -3.01 -10.57 -0.92
CA ARG A 88 -3.11 -9.15 -1.27
C ARG A 88 -1.94 -8.64 -2.11
N GLN A 89 -1.25 -9.56 -2.79
CA GLN A 89 -0.12 -9.27 -3.66
C GLN A 89 -0.48 -9.48 -5.13
N LEU A 90 -0.14 -8.51 -5.99
CA LEU A 90 -0.27 -8.56 -7.45
C LEU A 90 1.11 -8.33 -8.07
N ILE A 91 1.50 -9.14 -9.05
CA ILE A 91 2.76 -8.93 -9.79
C ILE A 91 2.48 -8.22 -11.13
N VAL A 92 3.22 -7.16 -11.41
CA VAL A 92 3.33 -6.53 -12.72
C VAL A 92 4.66 -6.92 -13.32
N VAL A 93 4.61 -7.64 -14.44
CA VAL A 93 5.79 -8.13 -15.15
C VAL A 93 6.16 -7.13 -16.23
N SER A 94 7.34 -6.51 -16.09
CA SER A 94 7.84 -5.49 -17.00
C SER A 94 9.00 -6.01 -17.86
N LYS A 95 9.48 -5.21 -18.82
CA LYS A 95 10.62 -5.55 -19.71
C LYS A 95 10.42 -6.89 -20.44
N ILE A 96 9.18 -7.17 -20.83
CA ILE A 96 8.77 -8.42 -21.48
C ILE A 96 9.33 -8.57 -22.90
N ASP A 97 9.72 -7.45 -23.51
CA ASP A 97 10.39 -7.36 -24.82
C ASP A 97 11.77 -8.03 -24.85
N LYS A 98 12.39 -8.23 -23.69
CA LYS A 98 13.74 -8.81 -23.58
C LYS A 98 13.74 -10.28 -23.16
N TYR A 99 12.56 -10.90 -23.03
CA TYR A 99 12.42 -12.22 -22.43
C TYR A 99 11.40 -13.09 -23.16
N ASP A 100 11.90 -13.87 -24.12
CA ASP A 100 11.06 -14.67 -25.02
C ASP A 100 10.76 -16.10 -24.53
N LYS A 101 11.50 -16.63 -23.53
CA LYS A 101 11.42 -18.05 -23.15
C LYS A 101 10.73 -18.25 -21.80
N GLY A 102 9.63 -19.01 -21.80
CA GLY A 102 8.96 -19.45 -20.55
C GLY A 102 8.12 -18.38 -19.85
N ILE A 103 7.96 -17.19 -20.45
CA ILE A 103 7.16 -16.11 -19.85
C ILE A 103 5.69 -16.51 -19.71
N GLY A 104 5.15 -17.28 -20.66
CA GLY A 104 3.77 -17.74 -20.63
C GLY A 104 3.47 -18.62 -19.42
N ASP A 105 4.34 -19.61 -19.15
CA ASP A 105 4.21 -20.47 -17.96
C ASP A 105 4.36 -19.64 -16.69
N LYS A 106 5.36 -18.74 -16.67
CA LYS A 106 5.65 -17.89 -15.52
C LYS A 106 4.48 -16.98 -15.14
N LEU A 107 3.79 -16.41 -16.13
CA LEU A 107 2.59 -15.59 -15.93
C LEU A 107 1.39 -16.39 -15.41
N GLN A 108 1.35 -17.69 -15.69
CA GLN A 108 0.30 -18.57 -15.19
C GLN A 108 0.65 -19.18 -13.83
N GLY A 109 1.80 -18.83 -13.24
CA GLY A 109 2.27 -19.45 -12.00
C GLY A 109 2.74 -20.89 -12.18
N ILE A 110 3.12 -21.25 -13.41
CA ILE A 110 3.57 -22.59 -13.80
C ILE A 110 5.10 -22.53 -14.03
N GLY A 111 5.80 -23.57 -13.55
CA GLY A 111 7.22 -23.75 -13.80
C GLY A 111 8.16 -23.01 -12.84
N PRO A 112 9.49 -23.20 -13.00
CA PRO A 112 10.50 -22.68 -12.08
C PRO A 112 10.57 -21.15 -12.11
N GLY A 113 10.66 -20.52 -10.93
CA GLY A 113 10.75 -19.07 -10.76
C GLY A 113 9.44 -18.30 -10.95
N SER A 114 8.31 -19.01 -11.02
CA SER A 114 6.95 -18.46 -11.01
C SER A 114 6.38 -18.40 -9.59
N MET A 115 5.29 -17.65 -9.38
CA MET A 115 4.58 -17.62 -8.11
C MET A 115 3.07 -17.53 -8.32
N ALA A 116 2.33 -18.48 -7.75
CA ALA A 116 0.87 -18.49 -7.78
C ALA A 116 0.32 -17.58 -6.67
N LEU A 117 0.15 -16.29 -6.99
CA LEU A 117 -0.50 -15.31 -6.11
C LEU A 117 -2.00 -15.28 -6.33
N LYS A 118 -2.77 -14.95 -5.29
CA LYS A 118 -4.23 -14.90 -5.37
C LYS A 118 -4.76 -13.82 -6.30
N LEU A 119 -4.08 -12.67 -6.36
CA LEU A 119 -4.43 -11.60 -7.31
C LEU A 119 -3.78 -11.82 -8.68
N GLY A 120 -2.90 -12.82 -8.82
CA GLY A 120 -2.22 -13.21 -10.06
C GLY A 120 -1.12 -12.24 -10.48
N CYS A 121 -0.92 -12.12 -11.79
CA CYS A 121 0.01 -11.18 -12.38
C CYS A 121 -0.52 -10.57 -13.68
N VAL A 122 0.12 -9.50 -14.14
CA VAL A 122 -0.16 -8.85 -15.43
C VAL A 122 1.16 -8.45 -16.10
N ALA A 123 1.35 -8.82 -17.35
CA ALA A 123 2.48 -8.39 -18.18
C ALA A 123 2.19 -7.05 -18.85
N VAL A 124 3.17 -6.13 -18.85
CA VAL A 124 3.05 -4.82 -19.48
C VAL A 124 4.26 -4.49 -20.33
N LEU A 125 4.03 -3.80 -21.44
CA LEU A 125 5.08 -3.25 -22.29
C LEU A 125 5.18 -1.74 -22.05
N ASN A 126 6.34 -1.31 -21.55
CA ASN A 126 6.62 0.10 -21.27
C ASN A 126 7.47 0.72 -22.39
N ARG A 127 7.61 2.06 -22.37
CA ARG A 127 8.53 2.77 -23.28
C ARG A 127 9.98 2.30 -23.06
N THR A 128 10.71 2.10 -24.16
CA THR A 128 12.17 1.95 -24.13
C THR A 128 12.84 3.31 -23.87
N PRO A 129 14.13 3.36 -23.50
CA PRO A 129 14.86 4.62 -23.35
C PRO A 129 14.80 5.50 -24.61
N GLU A 130 14.99 4.90 -25.79
CA GLU A 130 14.86 5.57 -27.08
C GLU A 130 13.46 6.17 -27.28
N GLN A 131 12.41 5.41 -26.96
CA GLN A 131 11.02 5.90 -27.06
C GLN A 131 10.68 7.00 -26.04
N ILE A 132 11.43 7.09 -24.93
CA ILE A 132 11.32 8.19 -23.97
C ILE A 132 11.99 9.44 -24.56
N GLU A 133 13.17 9.29 -25.14
CA GLU A 133 13.89 10.39 -25.81
C GLU A 133 13.10 10.96 -26.99
N ASP A 134 12.44 10.09 -27.76
CA ASP A 134 11.59 10.45 -28.90
C ASP A 134 10.19 10.98 -28.49
N ASP A 135 9.89 11.08 -27.19
CA ASP A 135 8.59 11.44 -26.61
C ASP A 135 7.39 10.72 -27.27
N VAL A 136 7.52 9.40 -27.48
CA VAL A 136 6.48 8.61 -28.15
C VAL A 136 5.18 8.65 -27.35
N PRO A 137 4.06 9.17 -27.89
CA PRO A 137 2.86 9.45 -27.09
C PRO A 137 2.20 8.17 -26.54
N PHE A 138 1.55 8.28 -25.38
CA PHE A 138 0.96 7.12 -24.68
C PHE A 138 -0.07 6.33 -25.51
N TYR A 139 -0.86 7.00 -26.36
CA TYR A 139 -1.84 6.29 -27.21
C TYR A 139 -1.14 5.35 -28.21
N LYS A 140 0.02 5.79 -28.74
CA LYS A 140 0.84 4.99 -29.66
C LYS A 140 1.49 3.81 -28.93
N MET A 141 1.93 4.01 -27.70
CA MET A 141 2.44 2.91 -26.87
C MET A 141 1.38 1.84 -26.59
N ARG A 142 0.11 2.21 -26.37
CA ARG A 142 -0.97 1.22 -26.22
C ARG A 142 -1.18 0.38 -27.49
N GLN A 143 -1.09 1.01 -28.67
CA GLN A 143 -1.18 0.28 -29.94
C GLN A 143 0.00 -0.68 -30.13
N LEU A 144 1.22 -0.21 -29.82
CA LEU A 144 2.43 -1.05 -29.88
C LEU A 144 2.36 -2.22 -28.89
N GLU A 145 1.86 -2.00 -27.67
CA GLU A 145 1.65 -3.06 -26.68
C GLU A 145 0.66 -4.12 -27.18
N GLN A 146 -0.47 -3.71 -27.75
CA GLN A 146 -1.44 -4.63 -28.35
C GLN A 146 -0.82 -5.43 -29.50
N GLN A 147 -0.09 -4.77 -30.40
CA GLN A 147 0.60 -5.43 -31.52
C GLN A 147 1.66 -6.42 -31.03
N PHE A 148 2.44 -6.05 -30.01
CA PHE A 148 3.45 -6.91 -29.41
C PHE A 148 2.85 -8.24 -28.92
N PHE A 149 1.75 -8.18 -28.15
CA PHE A 149 1.09 -9.39 -27.65
C PHE A 149 0.45 -10.24 -28.74
N GLN A 150 -0.07 -9.63 -29.82
CA GLN A 150 -0.65 -10.36 -30.94
C GLN A 150 0.40 -11.09 -31.78
N LEU A 151 1.55 -10.45 -32.01
CA LEU A 151 2.62 -10.97 -32.87
C LEU A 151 3.49 -12.01 -32.15
N ASN A 152 3.69 -11.87 -30.85
CA ASN A 152 4.58 -12.75 -30.10
C ASN A 152 3.87 -14.04 -29.66
N LYS A 153 4.32 -15.18 -30.22
CA LYS A 153 3.76 -16.52 -29.95
C LYS A 153 3.77 -16.90 -28.46
N ALA A 154 4.69 -16.35 -27.68
CA ALA A 154 4.79 -16.65 -26.25
C ALA A 154 3.56 -16.20 -25.44
N PHE A 155 2.77 -15.26 -25.96
CA PHE A 155 1.58 -14.72 -25.29
C PHE A 155 0.26 -15.17 -25.92
N GLN A 156 0.28 -15.88 -27.05
CA GLN A 156 -0.95 -16.29 -27.77
C GLN A 156 -1.87 -17.18 -26.95
N LEU A 157 -1.31 -18.01 -26.07
CA LEU A 157 -2.07 -18.90 -25.19
C LEU A 157 -2.38 -18.29 -23.82
N ILE A 158 -1.94 -17.04 -23.58
CA ILE A 158 -2.13 -16.37 -22.30
C ILE A 158 -3.47 -15.65 -22.30
N PRO A 159 -4.30 -15.84 -21.26
CA PRO A 159 -5.58 -15.15 -21.18
C PRO A 159 -5.39 -13.62 -21.19
N VAL A 160 -6.28 -12.92 -21.89
CA VAL A 160 -6.15 -11.49 -22.18
C VAL A 160 -6.09 -10.66 -20.90
N GLU A 161 -6.73 -11.10 -19.82
CA GLU A 161 -6.74 -10.43 -18.51
C GLU A 161 -5.36 -10.36 -17.82
N TYR A 162 -4.36 -11.10 -18.32
CA TYR A 162 -2.97 -11.04 -17.85
C TYR A 162 -2.11 -10.12 -18.73
N LEU A 163 -2.65 -9.50 -19.78
CA LEU A 163 -1.85 -8.81 -20.79
C LEU A 163 -2.26 -7.34 -20.94
N GLY A 164 -1.27 -6.47 -20.75
CA GLY A 164 -1.32 -5.05 -21.11
C GLY A 164 -1.78 -4.10 -20.00
N CYS A 165 -1.43 -2.84 -20.20
CA CYS A 165 -1.72 -1.75 -19.26
C CYS A 165 -3.23 -1.54 -19.06
N GLU A 166 -4.04 -1.74 -20.10
CA GLU A 166 -5.49 -1.57 -19.99
C GLU A 166 -6.10 -2.58 -19.01
N GLN A 167 -5.66 -3.83 -19.07
CA GLN A 167 -6.14 -4.89 -18.19
C GLN A 167 -5.59 -4.73 -16.77
N LEU A 168 -4.34 -4.25 -16.65
CA LEU A 168 -3.77 -3.86 -15.35
C LEU A 168 -4.65 -2.81 -14.65
N ILE A 169 -5.02 -1.73 -15.34
CA ILE A 169 -5.86 -0.66 -14.77
C ILE A 169 -7.22 -1.22 -14.32
N LYS A 170 -7.90 -1.97 -15.19
CA LYS A 170 -9.21 -2.59 -14.86
C LYS A 170 -9.11 -3.50 -13.62
N ARG A 171 -8.07 -4.33 -13.53
CA ARG A 171 -7.84 -5.19 -12.36
C ARG A 171 -7.53 -4.39 -11.11
N LEU A 172 -6.66 -3.40 -11.18
CA LEU A 172 -6.31 -2.56 -10.02
C LEU A 172 -7.54 -1.86 -9.44
N VAL A 173 -8.39 -1.28 -10.30
CA VAL A 173 -9.65 -0.65 -9.87
C VAL A 173 -10.56 -1.67 -9.21
N SER A 174 -10.79 -2.82 -9.85
CA SER A 174 -11.67 -3.87 -9.31
C SER A 174 -11.18 -4.38 -7.95
N ILE A 175 -9.86 -4.63 -7.81
CA ILE A 175 -9.25 -5.10 -6.57
C ILE A 175 -9.38 -4.02 -5.48
N GLN A 176 -9.11 -2.75 -5.81
CA GLN A 176 -9.23 -1.63 -4.88
C GLN A 176 -10.67 -1.49 -4.38
N GLN A 177 -11.66 -1.50 -5.28
CA GLN A 177 -13.06 -1.39 -4.91
C GLN A 177 -13.53 -2.56 -4.03
N ALA A 178 -13.15 -3.79 -4.38
CA ALA A 178 -13.45 -4.97 -3.58
C ALA A 178 -12.83 -4.87 -2.18
N ARG A 179 -11.57 -4.42 -2.10
CA ARG A 179 -10.88 -4.23 -0.83
C ARG A 179 -11.58 -3.18 0.02
N ILE A 180 -11.88 -2.00 -0.52
CA ILE A 180 -12.59 -0.91 0.19
C ILE A 180 -13.93 -1.42 0.73
N ARG A 181 -14.74 -2.10 -0.09
CA ARG A 181 -16.03 -2.64 0.34
C ARG A 181 -15.89 -3.64 1.48
N SER A 182 -14.88 -4.49 1.44
CA SER A 182 -14.65 -5.50 2.48
C SER A 182 -14.12 -4.93 3.79
N THR A 183 -13.38 -3.80 3.76
CA THR A 183 -12.71 -3.24 4.93
C THR A 183 -13.47 -2.09 5.58
N LEU A 184 -14.30 -1.37 4.82
CA LEU A 184 -15.02 -0.19 5.31
C LEU A 184 -15.91 -0.45 6.54
N PRO A 185 -16.66 -1.55 6.65
CA PRO A 185 -17.45 -1.83 7.85
C PRO A 185 -16.59 -1.89 9.13
N GLY A 186 -15.45 -2.59 9.07
CA GLY A 186 -14.52 -2.69 10.19
C GLY A 186 -13.92 -1.34 10.59
N ILE A 187 -13.57 -0.51 9.61
CA ILE A 187 -13.08 0.86 9.85
C ILE A 187 -14.16 1.72 10.54
N LEU A 188 -15.42 1.60 10.10
CA LEU A 188 -16.53 2.33 10.72
C LEU A 188 -16.76 1.91 12.18
N ASP A 189 -16.66 0.62 12.47
CA ASP A 189 -16.82 0.12 13.83
C ASP A 189 -15.65 0.53 14.74
N GLU A 190 -14.42 0.48 14.23
CA GLU A 190 -13.25 0.99 14.95
C GLU A 190 -13.39 2.49 15.25
N LEU A 191 -13.82 3.29 14.26
CA LEU A 191 -14.06 4.71 14.44
C LEU A 191 -15.15 5.00 15.48
N LYS A 192 -16.28 4.26 15.45
CA LYS A 192 -17.35 4.39 16.45
C LYS A 192 -16.83 4.08 17.86
N ASN A 193 -16.01 3.05 18.00
CA ASN A 193 -15.41 2.67 19.28
C ASN A 193 -14.44 3.75 19.79
N GLN A 194 -13.58 4.29 18.91
CA GLN A 194 -12.67 5.39 19.26
C GLN A 194 -13.46 6.64 19.67
N ILE A 195 -14.53 7.01 18.96
CA ILE A 195 -15.39 8.13 19.32
C ILE A 195 -16.04 7.91 20.69
N LYS A 196 -16.57 6.70 20.95
CA LYS A 196 -17.19 6.35 22.22
C LYS A 196 -16.18 6.46 23.37
N GLN A 197 -14.97 5.93 23.18
CA GLN A 197 -13.89 6.01 24.15
C GLN A 197 -13.51 7.47 24.42
N LYS A 198 -13.27 8.27 23.38
CA LYS A 198 -12.90 9.68 23.52
C LYS A 198 -13.99 10.52 24.19
N LYS A 199 -15.27 10.23 23.91
CA LYS A 199 -16.40 10.85 24.63
C LYS A 199 -16.42 10.48 26.11
N SER A 200 -16.11 9.23 26.45
CA SER A 200 -16.01 8.79 27.84
C SER A 200 -14.84 9.45 28.56
N GLU A 201 -13.68 9.53 27.91
CA GLU A 201 -12.50 10.23 28.42
C GLU A 201 -12.84 11.71 28.68
N LEU A 202 -13.43 12.39 27.70
CA LEU A 202 -13.85 13.80 27.81
C LEU A 202 -14.83 14.03 28.97
N LYS A 203 -15.80 13.13 29.17
CA LYS A 203 -16.75 13.21 30.29
C LYS A 203 -16.06 13.09 31.66
N ASN A 204 -14.95 12.35 31.72
CA ASN A 204 -14.18 12.16 32.94
C ASN A 204 -13.12 13.25 33.16
N MET A 205 -12.89 14.11 32.16
CA MET A 205 -11.99 15.25 32.33
C MET A 205 -12.63 16.29 33.26
N PRO A 206 -11.85 16.94 34.14
CA PRO A 206 -12.35 18.05 34.92
C PRO A 206 -12.81 19.18 33.98
N PRO A 207 -13.85 19.94 34.37
CA PRO A 207 -14.28 21.09 33.59
C PRO A 207 -13.12 22.09 33.46
N ALA A 208 -13.08 22.80 32.33
CA ALA A 208 -12.13 23.87 32.14
C ALA A 208 -12.38 24.95 33.20
N VAL A 209 -11.32 25.31 33.93
CA VAL A 209 -11.39 26.35 34.96
C VAL A 209 -11.08 27.67 34.28
N THR A 210 -12.08 28.54 34.17
CA THR A 210 -11.94 29.83 33.48
C THR A 210 -11.93 31.01 34.44
N SER A 211 -12.23 30.78 35.72
CA SER A 211 -12.16 31.78 36.78
C SER A 211 -11.59 31.22 38.08
N GLU A 212 -11.05 32.12 38.90
CA GLU A 212 -10.52 31.79 40.23
C GLU A 212 -11.61 31.19 41.15
N MET A 213 -12.86 31.67 41.01
CA MET A 213 -14.02 31.17 41.76
C MET A 213 -14.37 29.72 41.41
N GLU A 214 -14.30 29.34 40.14
CA GLU A 214 -14.46 27.96 39.68
C GLU A 214 -13.34 27.06 40.21
N CYS A 215 -12.10 27.58 40.24
CA CYS A 215 -10.94 26.88 40.78
C CYS A 215 -11.12 26.55 42.27
N TRP A 216 -11.54 27.55 43.04
CA TRP A 216 -11.79 27.39 44.47
C TRP A 216 -12.94 26.40 44.77
N THR A 217 -13.98 26.43 43.94
CA THR A 217 -15.12 25.51 44.04
C THR A 217 -14.69 24.05 43.78
N LEU A 218 -13.90 23.82 42.73
CA LEU A 218 -13.34 22.50 42.43
C LEU A 218 -12.40 21.99 43.51
N TYR A 219 -11.49 22.83 43.99
CA TYR A 219 -10.58 22.51 45.08
C TYR A 219 -11.34 22.11 46.37
N SER A 220 -12.35 22.90 46.74
CA SER A 220 -13.20 22.63 47.90
C SER A 220 -13.96 21.30 47.76
N ASN A 221 -14.46 20.98 46.56
CA ASN A 221 -15.15 19.72 46.28
C ASN A 221 -14.20 18.51 46.33
N LEU A 222 -12.96 18.66 45.84
CA LEU A 222 -11.92 17.64 45.97
C LEU A 222 -11.58 17.34 47.42
N ILE A 223 -11.39 18.38 48.25
CA ILE A 223 -11.14 18.21 49.69
C ILE A 223 -12.28 17.46 50.38
N LYS A 224 -13.54 17.85 50.11
CA LYS A 224 -14.71 17.16 50.67
C LYS A 224 -14.73 15.68 50.29
N LYS A 225 -14.52 15.38 49.00
CA LYS A 225 -14.49 13.99 48.51
C LYS A 225 -13.39 13.16 49.17
N TYR A 226 -12.19 13.72 49.34
CA TYR A 226 -11.08 13.04 50.01
C TYR A 226 -11.37 12.83 51.50
N ARG A 227 -11.91 13.83 52.19
CA ARG A 227 -12.33 13.72 53.59
C ARG A 227 -13.34 12.59 53.76
N ASP A 228 -14.35 12.54 52.89
CA ASP A 228 -15.41 11.54 52.98
C ASP A 228 -14.88 10.12 52.69
N LEU A 229 -13.95 9.97 51.74
CA LEU A 229 -13.26 8.70 51.47
C LEU A 229 -12.40 8.23 52.65
N ILE A 230 -11.67 9.14 53.29
CA ILE A 230 -10.87 8.82 54.49
C ILE A 230 -11.80 8.40 55.64
N TYR A 231 -12.89 9.13 55.84
CA TYR A 231 -13.87 8.83 56.89
C TYR A 231 -14.49 7.44 56.70
N ALA A 232 -14.94 7.12 55.48
CA ALA A 232 -15.46 5.79 55.13
C ALA A 232 -14.43 4.68 55.42
N ARG A 233 -13.16 4.90 55.03
CA ARG A 233 -12.08 3.92 55.23
C ARG A 233 -11.71 3.71 56.70
N VAL A 234 -11.75 4.76 57.53
CA VAL A 234 -11.46 4.69 58.96
C VAL A 234 -12.61 4.02 59.73
N HIS A 235 -13.85 4.17 59.26
CA HIS A 235 -15.05 3.66 59.94
C HIS A 235 -15.65 2.39 59.31
N GLY A 236 -15.01 1.83 58.28
CA GLY A 236 -15.34 0.52 57.74
C GLY A 236 -16.65 0.44 56.96
N VAL A 237 -17.08 1.54 56.33
CA VAL A 237 -18.25 1.60 55.43
C VAL A 237 -17.78 1.71 53.98
#